data_AF-A0A4R8DZA2-F1
#
_entry.id   AF-A0A4R8DZA2-F1
#
_cell.length_a   1.000
_cell.length_b   1.000
_cell.length_c   1.000
_cell.angle_alpha   90.00
_cell.angle_beta   90.00
_cell.angle_gamma   90.00
#
_symmetry.space_group_name_H-M   'P 1'
#
loop_
_entity.id
_entity.type
_entity.pdbx_description
1 polymer ?
#
loop_
_entity_poly.entity_id
_entity_poly.type
_entity_poly.pdbx_seq_one_letter_code
_entity_poly.pdbx_strand_id
1 'polypeptide(L)'
;MNTEDDLRDSLRIFAAAASRMESPAAAWANLRAEMPTAKRRRRVVRPRLVVAGGLALTLGGAFLAADVVSHDSSPLPGTAADASTFLADAAAQANANPDAPIPPGQFRQITIQQTYLYEFGTKKIFRATTHMQIDKWVTADPTRQYLARVQELVRVDFATPEARVAARTLAPHLFARPEPRLYRMTCKGAAIEPRTPPDVVNAPCTPGWQLPTALFLASLPRDPDALLAALRKDTPPAGRPVTPLELARAKATTPDQRALSRIGVVLNSGIAPADLRAALYQAAAKIPGIQLLDDVVALDGRHGRAIGLTYNGYRQDIIISPSNGQSIGSRLVVSKDGAALPNGESNVAGALRAGDVYNAVSFTTRLTTAAPPTK
;
A
#
# COMPACT_ATOMS: atom_id res chain seq x y z
N MET A 1 22.32 0.05 -16.01
CA MET A 1 21.65 -0.91 -15.10
C MET A 1 20.16 -0.83 -15.43
N ASN A 2 19.61 -1.93 -15.96
CA ASN A 2 18.46 -1.93 -16.87
C ASN A 2 17.12 -1.56 -16.18
N THR A 3 16.40 -0.64 -16.80
CA THR A 3 15.01 -0.22 -16.54
C THR A 3 13.95 -1.34 -16.70
N GLU A 4 14.38 -2.54 -17.10
CA GLU A 4 13.58 -3.75 -17.26
C GLU A 4 13.42 -4.54 -15.94
N ASP A 5 14.37 -4.41 -15.00
CA ASP A 5 14.27 -5.01 -13.66
C ASP A 5 13.29 -4.24 -12.75
N ASP A 6 13.18 -2.92 -12.94
CA ASP A 6 12.34 -2.01 -12.14
C ASP A 6 10.84 -2.31 -12.31
N LEU A 7 10.49 -2.96 -13.43
CA LEU A 7 9.12 -3.26 -13.79
C LEU A 7 8.62 -4.64 -13.48
N ARG A 8 9.56 -5.59 -13.53
CA ARG A 8 9.40 -6.81 -12.77
C ARG A 8 9.17 -6.46 -11.31
N ASP A 9 9.85 -5.45 -10.78
CA ASP A 9 9.68 -5.02 -9.39
C ASP A 9 8.34 -4.32 -9.12
N SER A 10 7.82 -3.42 -9.95
CA SER A 10 6.51 -2.78 -9.68
C SER A 10 5.29 -3.73 -9.66
N LEU A 11 5.27 -4.74 -10.54
CA LEU A 11 4.22 -5.79 -10.52
C LEU A 11 4.52 -6.88 -9.49
N ARG A 12 5.80 -7.10 -9.14
CA ARG A 12 6.19 -7.89 -7.96
C ARG A 12 5.89 -7.14 -6.66
N ILE A 13 5.85 -5.83 -6.55
CA ILE A 13 5.71 -5.17 -5.24
C ILE A 13 4.33 -5.45 -4.61
N PHE A 14 3.26 -5.56 -5.41
CA PHE A 14 1.96 -6.04 -4.91
C PHE A 14 1.92 -7.56 -4.65
N ALA A 15 2.54 -8.40 -5.50
CA ALA A 15 2.50 -9.87 -5.37
C ALA A 15 3.67 -10.48 -4.54
N ALA A 16 4.69 -9.68 -4.22
CA ALA A 16 5.97 -10.03 -3.61
C ALA A 16 6.34 -9.17 -2.42
N ALA A 17 5.50 -8.23 -1.97
CA ALA A 17 5.38 -7.91 -0.54
C ALA A 17 4.87 -9.12 0.27
N ALA A 18 4.14 -10.04 -0.37
CA ALA A 18 3.70 -11.29 0.23
C ALA A 18 4.77 -12.38 0.26
N SER A 19 5.87 -12.23 -0.49
CA SER A 19 6.51 -13.43 -1.00
C SER A 19 8.04 -13.38 -1.12
N ARG A 20 8.85 -12.89 -0.15
CA ARG A 20 10.35 -13.04 -0.12
C ARG A 20 11.08 -12.68 1.27
N MET A 21 11.27 -13.59 2.27
CA MET A 21 12.26 -13.65 3.43
C MET A 21 13.15 -14.96 3.64
N GLU A 22 14.44 -15.05 3.23
CA GLU A 22 15.45 -16.07 3.63
C GLU A 22 16.23 -15.54 4.85
N SER A 23 16.55 -16.40 5.83
CA SER A 23 17.24 -16.01 7.07
C SER A 23 18.76 -16.21 7.01
N PRO A 24 19.59 -15.33 7.63
CA PRO A 24 20.98 -15.64 7.94
C PRO A 24 21.12 -16.16 9.37
N ALA A 25 21.08 -17.49 9.55
CA ALA A 25 21.48 -18.14 10.81
C ALA A 25 23.02 -18.19 11.02
N ALA A 26 23.82 -17.63 10.12
CA ALA A 26 25.29 -17.70 10.20
C ALA A 26 25.99 -16.39 10.63
N ALA A 27 25.27 -15.27 10.80
CA ALA A 27 25.90 -13.96 11.05
C ALA A 27 26.16 -13.62 12.53
N TRP A 28 25.66 -14.44 13.48
CA TRP A 28 25.76 -14.15 14.92
C TRP A 28 27.03 -14.69 15.60
N ALA A 29 27.90 -15.42 14.89
CA ALA A 29 29.10 -16.00 15.50
C ALA A 29 30.26 -15.00 15.69
N ASN A 30 30.30 -13.88 14.94
CA ASN A 30 31.48 -13.00 14.90
C ASN A 30 31.33 -11.64 15.60
N LEU A 31 30.18 -11.30 16.19
CA LEU A 31 29.94 -9.97 16.76
C LEU A 31 30.10 -9.86 18.30
N ARG A 32 30.68 -10.87 18.96
CA ARG A 32 31.00 -10.79 20.40
C ARG A 32 32.37 -10.16 20.71
N ALA A 33 33.17 -9.80 19.72
CA ALA A 33 34.55 -9.37 19.95
C ALA A 33 34.78 -7.87 20.15
N GLU A 34 33.81 -6.98 19.87
CA GLU A 34 34.10 -5.53 19.84
C GLU A 34 32.98 -4.67 20.45
N MET A 35 32.68 -4.85 21.73
CA MET A 35 31.95 -3.83 22.50
C MET A 35 32.87 -3.16 23.53
N PRO A 36 33.27 -1.89 23.32
CA PRO A 36 33.89 -1.09 24.37
C PRO A 36 32.84 -0.65 25.40
N THR A 37 33.17 -0.80 26.68
CA THR A 37 32.36 -0.42 27.84
C THR A 37 32.04 1.08 27.88
N ALA A 38 30.76 1.41 28.09
CA ALA A 38 30.25 2.77 28.17
C ALA A 38 30.77 3.53 29.42
N LYS A 39 31.34 4.73 29.22
CA LYS A 39 31.64 5.67 30.32
C LYS A 39 30.43 6.58 30.62
N ARG A 40 30.01 6.57 31.89
CA ARG A 40 28.95 7.39 32.50
C ARG A 40 29.21 8.90 32.31
N ARG A 41 28.26 9.64 31.72
CA ARG A 41 28.25 11.13 31.73
C ARG A 41 27.46 11.67 32.93
N ARG A 42 28.06 12.64 33.64
CA ARG A 42 27.50 13.37 34.79
C ARG A 42 26.41 14.35 34.37
N ARG A 43 25.34 14.43 35.18
CA ARG A 43 24.18 15.32 35.06
C ARG A 43 24.54 16.71 35.61
N VAL A 44 24.29 17.78 34.85
CA VAL A 44 24.34 19.17 35.36
C VAL A 44 22.95 19.77 35.19
N VAL A 45 22.38 20.27 36.28
CA VAL A 45 21.07 20.93 36.38
C VAL A 45 21.29 22.44 36.31
N ARG A 46 20.46 23.18 35.57
CA ARG A 46 20.36 24.65 35.62
C ARG A 46 18.92 25.10 35.85
N PRO A 47 18.69 26.24 36.53
CA PRO A 47 17.40 26.59 37.13
C PRO A 47 16.46 27.30 36.16
N ARG A 48 15.16 27.26 36.49
CA ARG A 48 14.04 27.87 35.74
C ARG A 48 13.97 29.37 36.02
N LEU A 49 13.83 30.17 34.96
CA LEU A 49 13.39 31.57 35.03
C LEU A 49 12.07 31.70 34.26
N VAL A 50 11.05 32.19 34.96
CA VAL A 50 9.75 32.62 34.42
C VAL A 50 9.90 34.06 33.98
N VAL A 51 9.59 34.37 32.72
CA VAL A 51 9.38 35.75 32.25
C VAL A 51 8.09 35.78 31.44
N ALA A 52 7.17 36.62 31.91
CA ALA A 52 5.93 36.98 31.23
C ALA A 52 6.16 38.25 30.38
N GLY A 53 5.53 38.29 29.21
CA GLY A 53 5.15 39.52 28.51
C GLY A 53 6.08 40.02 27.39
N GLY A 54 5.49 40.25 26.21
CA GLY A 54 5.97 41.24 25.24
C GLY A 54 6.27 40.71 23.84
N LEU A 55 5.39 40.99 22.88
CA LEU A 55 5.58 40.78 21.44
C LEU A 55 6.86 41.45 20.91
N ALA A 56 7.69 40.67 20.22
CA ALA A 56 8.52 41.14 19.11
C ALA A 56 8.66 39.99 18.10
N LEU A 57 8.00 40.12 16.96
CA LEU A 57 8.17 39.27 15.78
C LEU A 57 9.59 39.48 15.23
N THR A 58 10.56 38.75 15.77
CA THR A 58 11.81 38.48 15.05
C THR A 58 11.55 37.31 14.13
N LEU A 59 11.39 37.58 12.83
CA LEU A 59 11.54 36.61 11.74
C LEU A 59 13.01 36.13 11.70
N GLY A 60 13.40 35.37 12.72
CA GLY A 60 14.66 34.63 12.76
C GLY A 60 14.43 33.30 12.05
N GLY A 61 14.90 33.22 10.81
CA GLY A 61 14.82 32.03 9.98
C GLY A 61 15.49 30.82 10.64
N ALA A 62 14.68 29.97 11.24
CA ALA A 62 14.92 28.54 11.25
C ALA A 62 14.04 27.96 10.13
N PHE A 63 14.54 27.97 8.89
CA PHE A 63 14.04 27.04 7.89
C PHE A 63 14.45 25.64 8.34
N LEU A 64 13.67 25.03 9.23
CA LEU A 64 13.60 23.58 9.25
C LEU A 64 13.04 23.23 7.87
N ALA A 65 13.90 22.74 6.98
CA ALA A 65 13.46 22.18 5.72
C ALA A 65 12.42 21.11 6.06
N ALA A 66 11.15 21.46 5.93
CA ALA A 66 10.04 20.57 6.21
C ALA A 66 10.18 19.41 5.23
N ASP A 67 10.43 18.23 5.77
CA ASP A 67 10.48 16.97 5.06
C ASP A 67 9.16 16.78 4.29
N VAL A 68 9.19 16.85 2.96
CA VAL A 68 7.98 16.82 2.11
C VAL A 68 7.47 15.38 1.86
N VAL A 69 8.03 14.39 2.58
CA VAL A 69 7.48 13.04 2.59
C VAL A 69 6.08 13.09 3.22
N SER A 70 5.11 12.39 2.60
CA SER A 70 3.77 12.29 3.15
C SER A 70 3.82 11.69 4.55
N HIS A 71 3.47 12.51 5.54
CA HIS A 71 3.39 12.11 6.94
C HIS A 71 1.93 11.92 7.33
N ASP A 72 1.67 10.95 8.19
CA ASP A 72 0.35 10.70 8.74
C ASP A 72 -0.04 11.84 9.69
N SER A 73 -0.97 12.68 9.23
CA SER A 73 -1.58 13.75 10.01
C SER A 73 -2.95 13.36 10.58
N SER A 74 -3.34 12.09 10.47
CA SER A 74 -4.63 11.63 11.00
C SER A 74 -4.70 11.78 12.52
N PRO A 75 -5.92 11.99 13.06
CA PRO A 75 -6.14 11.95 14.50
C PRO A 75 -5.64 10.63 15.11
N LEU A 76 -5.35 10.65 16.41
CA LEU A 76 -5.01 9.43 17.14
C LEU A 76 -6.10 8.38 16.96
N PRO A 77 -5.74 7.09 16.76
CA PRO A 77 -6.71 6.04 16.56
C PRO A 77 -7.72 5.96 17.72
N GLY A 78 -9.02 5.90 17.37
CA GLY A 78 -10.13 5.67 18.28
C GLY A 78 -10.23 4.21 18.74
N THR A 79 -11.37 3.85 19.35
CA THR A 79 -11.54 2.52 19.93
C THR A 79 -11.97 1.47 18.91
N ALA A 80 -11.81 0.19 19.25
CA ALA A 80 -12.34 -0.91 18.44
C ALA A 80 -13.87 -0.91 18.35
N ALA A 81 -14.56 -0.44 19.40
CA ALA A 81 -16.03 -0.34 19.41
C ALA A 81 -16.54 0.69 18.39
N ASP A 82 -15.84 1.83 18.27
CA ASP A 82 -16.15 2.84 17.27
C ASP A 82 -15.91 2.30 15.86
N ALA A 83 -14.85 1.50 15.67
CA ALA A 83 -14.56 0.84 14.41
C ALA A 83 -15.65 -0.17 14.02
N SER A 84 -16.13 -0.99 14.95
CA SER A 84 -17.22 -1.95 14.69
C SER A 84 -18.52 -1.24 14.30
N THR A 85 -18.87 -0.15 14.99
CA THR A 85 -20.06 0.66 14.66
C THR A 85 -19.94 1.26 13.27
N PHE A 86 -18.80 1.89 12.97
CA PHE A 86 -18.54 2.46 11.65
C PHE A 86 -18.61 1.41 10.53
N LEU A 87 -18.04 0.22 10.74
CA LEU A 87 -18.06 -0.83 9.72
C LEU A 87 -19.46 -1.40 9.49
N ALA A 88 -20.32 -1.43 10.50
CA ALA A 88 -21.73 -1.77 10.34
C ALA A 88 -22.46 -0.73 9.48
N ASP A 89 -22.24 0.56 9.75
CA ASP A 89 -22.81 1.66 8.94
C ASP A 89 -22.28 1.63 7.51
N ALA A 90 -20.98 1.44 7.32
CA ALA A 90 -20.36 1.31 6.01
C ALA A 90 -20.92 0.11 5.22
N ALA A 91 -21.22 -1.01 5.88
CA ALA A 91 -21.87 -2.16 5.26
C ALA A 91 -23.30 -1.85 4.81
N ALA A 92 -24.08 -1.16 5.65
CA ALA A 92 -25.41 -0.70 5.28
C ALA A 92 -25.37 0.27 4.09
N GLN A 93 -24.44 1.23 4.10
CA GLN A 93 -24.24 2.17 3.01
C GLN A 93 -23.80 1.48 1.71
N ALA A 94 -22.88 0.52 1.79
CA ALA A 94 -22.45 -0.23 0.60
C ALA A 94 -23.65 -0.95 -0.06
N ASN A 95 -24.49 -1.62 0.74
CA ASN A 95 -25.69 -2.31 0.24
C ASN A 95 -26.73 -1.35 -0.33
N ALA A 96 -26.91 -0.17 0.28
CA ALA A 96 -27.82 0.86 -0.21
C ALA A 96 -27.33 1.53 -1.51
N ASN A 97 -26.04 1.41 -1.84
CA ASN A 97 -25.41 2.06 -2.99
C ASN A 97 -24.70 1.04 -3.91
N PRO A 98 -25.45 0.15 -4.58
CA PRO A 98 -24.87 -0.81 -5.53
C PRO A 98 -24.25 -0.10 -6.73
N ASP A 99 -23.14 -0.65 -7.24
CA ASP A 99 -22.53 -0.10 -8.44
C ASP A 99 -23.42 -0.36 -9.66
N ALA A 100 -23.52 0.62 -10.56
CA ALA A 100 -24.25 0.43 -11.82
C ALA A 100 -23.62 -0.70 -12.67
N PRO A 101 -24.45 -1.59 -13.26
CA PRO A 101 -23.95 -2.61 -14.19
C PRO A 101 -23.26 -1.94 -15.37
N ILE A 102 -22.28 -2.62 -15.96
CA ILE A 102 -21.55 -2.10 -17.13
C ILE A 102 -22.45 -2.29 -18.37
N PRO A 103 -22.89 -1.21 -19.04
CA PRO A 103 -23.74 -1.35 -20.23
C PRO A 103 -22.99 -2.03 -21.39
N PRO A 104 -23.72 -2.67 -22.33
CA PRO A 104 -23.10 -3.21 -23.55
C PRO A 104 -22.28 -2.14 -24.29
N GLY A 105 -21.08 -2.50 -24.75
CA GLY A 105 -20.18 -1.59 -25.45
C GLY A 105 -19.46 -0.55 -24.57
N GLN A 106 -19.69 -0.56 -23.25
CA GLN A 106 -18.99 0.30 -22.30
C GLN A 106 -17.97 -0.48 -21.45
N PHE A 107 -17.15 0.29 -20.75
CA PHE A 107 -16.17 -0.19 -19.79
C PHE A 107 -16.41 0.45 -18.43
N ARG A 108 -16.09 -0.28 -17.36
CA ARG A 108 -15.78 0.34 -16.07
C ARG A 108 -14.30 0.70 -16.08
N GLN A 109 -14.02 2.00 -16.18
CA GLN A 109 -12.67 2.50 -15.99
C GLN A 109 -12.37 2.61 -14.49
N ILE A 110 -11.28 2.00 -14.06
CA ILE A 110 -10.76 2.07 -12.70
C ILE A 110 -9.42 2.79 -12.76
N THR A 111 -9.33 3.98 -12.18
CA THR A 111 -8.07 4.72 -12.08
C THR A 111 -7.55 4.60 -10.66
N ILE A 112 -6.36 4.03 -10.53
CA ILE A 112 -5.63 3.83 -9.28
C ILE A 112 -4.45 4.79 -9.29
N GLN A 113 -4.36 5.63 -8.28
CA GLN A 113 -3.16 6.43 -8.00
C GLN A 113 -2.46 5.82 -6.81
N GLN A 114 -1.13 5.83 -6.85
CA GLN A 114 -0.34 5.20 -5.81
C GLN A 114 0.95 5.94 -5.56
N THR A 115 1.35 5.99 -4.29
CA THR A 115 2.65 6.48 -3.87
C THR A 115 3.50 5.41 -3.22
N TYR A 116 4.82 5.54 -3.36
CA TYR A 116 5.78 4.80 -2.56
C TYR A 116 6.84 5.74 -1.99
N LEU A 117 7.17 5.52 -0.72
CA LEU A 117 8.37 6.07 -0.13
C LEU A 117 9.58 5.31 -0.67
N TYR A 118 10.44 6.04 -1.36
CA TYR A 118 11.65 5.55 -2.00
C TYR A 118 12.87 6.10 -1.27
N GLU A 119 13.71 5.20 -0.75
CA GLU A 119 14.94 5.55 -0.05
C GLU A 119 16.16 5.27 -0.94
N PHE A 120 17.12 6.19 -1.00
CA PHE A 120 18.28 6.08 -1.89
C PHE A 120 19.55 6.69 -1.33
N GLY A 121 20.65 6.47 -2.05
CA GLY A 121 21.99 6.88 -1.68
C GLY A 121 22.65 5.95 -0.65
N THR A 122 23.90 6.28 -0.29
CA THR A 122 24.68 5.50 0.68
C THR A 122 23.95 5.47 2.02
N LYS A 123 23.74 4.27 2.58
CA LYS A 123 22.92 4.06 3.78
C LYS A 123 21.49 4.61 3.65
N LYS A 124 20.90 4.73 2.45
CA LYS A 124 19.47 5.07 2.28
C LYS A 124 19.02 6.35 3.02
N ILE A 125 19.92 7.33 3.17
CA ILE A 125 19.66 8.55 3.95
C ILE A 125 18.75 9.56 3.23
N PHE A 126 18.67 9.49 1.90
CA PHE A 126 17.83 10.37 1.10
C PHE A 126 16.50 9.68 0.80
N ARG A 127 15.44 10.49 0.74
CA ARG A 127 14.06 10.02 0.54
C ARG A 127 13.38 10.79 -0.58
N ALA A 128 12.49 10.11 -1.29
CA ALA A 128 11.58 10.67 -2.26
C ALA A 128 10.26 9.90 -2.25
N THR A 129 9.18 10.55 -2.65
CA THR A 129 7.88 9.92 -2.88
C THR A 129 7.68 9.77 -4.39
N THR A 130 7.56 8.55 -4.89
CA THR A 130 7.24 8.29 -6.30
C THR A 130 5.73 8.16 -6.48
N HIS A 131 5.21 8.64 -7.60
CA HIS A 131 3.79 8.55 -7.95
C HIS A 131 3.59 7.67 -9.18
N MET A 132 2.64 6.77 -9.11
CA MET A 132 2.26 5.83 -10.16
C MET A 132 0.75 5.95 -10.42
N GLN A 133 0.36 5.77 -11.69
CA GLN A 133 -1.04 5.66 -12.08
C GLN A 133 -1.28 4.35 -12.83
N ILE A 134 -2.36 3.66 -12.49
CA ILE A 134 -2.84 2.48 -13.20
C ILE A 134 -4.28 2.72 -13.62
N ASP A 135 -4.55 2.70 -14.91
CA ASP A 135 -5.91 2.72 -15.44
C ASP A 135 -6.29 1.33 -15.93
N LYS A 136 -7.47 0.83 -15.57
CA LYS A 136 -8.01 -0.46 -16.03
C LYS A 136 -9.34 -0.23 -16.73
N TRP A 137 -9.62 -0.96 -17.80
CA TRP A 137 -10.90 -0.91 -18.54
C TRP A 137 -11.60 -2.26 -18.46
N VAL A 138 -12.39 -2.47 -17.42
CA VAL A 138 -13.10 -3.73 -17.16
C VAL A 138 -14.37 -3.79 -18.01
N THR A 139 -14.61 -4.94 -18.64
CA THR A 139 -15.81 -5.20 -19.46
C THR A 139 -16.93 -5.82 -18.63
N ALA A 140 -18.17 -5.74 -19.14
CA ALA A 140 -19.33 -6.43 -18.55
C ALA A 140 -19.17 -7.97 -18.53
N ASP A 141 -18.51 -8.52 -19.55
CA ASP A 141 -18.22 -9.95 -19.65
C ASP A 141 -16.98 -10.28 -18.78
N PRO A 142 -17.13 -11.05 -17.69
CA PRO A 142 -16.04 -11.38 -16.78
C PRO A 142 -15.04 -12.37 -17.38
N THR A 143 -15.34 -12.96 -18.54
CA THR A 143 -14.45 -13.88 -19.26
C THR A 143 -13.51 -13.17 -20.21
N ARG A 144 -13.80 -11.90 -20.56
CA ARG A 144 -12.98 -11.10 -21.47
C ARG A 144 -11.74 -10.54 -20.79
N GLN A 145 -10.69 -10.40 -21.59
CA GLN A 145 -9.48 -9.69 -21.19
C GLN A 145 -9.84 -8.22 -20.94
N TYR A 146 -9.25 -7.64 -19.91
CA TYR A 146 -9.31 -6.19 -19.71
C TYR A 146 -7.93 -5.59 -19.93
N LEU A 147 -7.92 -4.38 -20.50
CA LEU A 147 -6.69 -3.63 -20.72
C LEU A 147 -6.35 -2.83 -19.47
N ALA A 148 -5.07 -2.70 -19.18
CA ALA A 148 -4.56 -1.72 -18.25
C ALA A 148 -3.41 -0.92 -18.82
N ARG A 149 -3.35 0.33 -18.41
CA ARG A 149 -2.26 1.24 -18.68
C ARG A 149 -1.57 1.54 -17.37
N VAL A 150 -0.27 1.29 -17.32
CA VAL A 150 0.57 1.59 -16.17
C VAL A 150 1.50 2.73 -16.54
N GLN A 151 1.40 3.83 -15.79
CA GLN A 151 2.31 4.95 -15.87
C GLN A 151 3.09 5.04 -14.56
N GLU A 152 4.38 4.77 -14.63
CA GLU A 152 5.30 4.93 -13.50
C GLU A 152 5.90 6.33 -13.48
N LEU A 153 6.39 6.73 -12.31
CA LEU A 153 7.11 8.00 -12.10
C LEU A 153 6.39 9.21 -12.70
N VAL A 154 5.04 9.22 -12.58
CA VAL A 154 4.17 10.35 -12.99
C VAL A 154 4.70 11.64 -12.39
N ARG A 155 5.06 11.56 -11.10
CA ARG A 155 5.69 12.61 -10.31
C ARG A 155 6.67 11.97 -9.35
N VAL A 156 7.71 12.72 -9.00
CA VAL A 156 8.63 12.37 -7.91
C VAL A 156 8.79 13.62 -7.03
N ASP A 157 8.44 13.47 -5.76
CA ASP A 157 8.58 14.52 -4.75
C ASP A 157 9.78 14.19 -3.87
N PHE A 158 10.87 14.94 -4.01
CA PHE A 158 12.05 14.74 -3.17
C PHE A 158 11.81 15.34 -1.78
N ALA A 159 12.18 14.60 -0.74
CA ALA A 159 11.99 15.00 0.65
C ALA A 159 12.62 16.36 0.97
N THR A 160 13.79 16.63 0.39
CA THR A 160 14.52 17.89 0.55
C THR A 160 15.22 18.31 -0.77
N PRO A 161 15.62 19.58 -0.93
CA PRO A 161 16.43 20.02 -2.06
C PRO A 161 17.75 19.24 -2.19
N GLU A 162 18.39 18.89 -1.08
CA GLU A 162 19.64 18.11 -1.05
C GLU A 162 19.40 16.70 -1.59
N ALA A 163 18.28 16.06 -1.22
CA ALA A 163 17.89 14.77 -1.77
C ALA A 163 17.73 14.86 -3.30
N ARG A 164 17.10 15.92 -3.81
CA ARG A 164 16.97 16.15 -5.26
C ARG A 164 18.33 16.33 -5.95
N VAL A 165 19.25 17.07 -5.36
CA VAL A 165 20.61 17.24 -5.91
C VAL A 165 21.35 15.90 -5.91
N ALA A 166 21.33 15.17 -4.80
CA ALA A 166 21.99 13.88 -4.66
C ALA A 166 21.44 12.82 -5.63
N ALA A 167 20.13 12.85 -5.90
CA ALA A 167 19.49 11.91 -6.82
C ALA A 167 20.07 11.98 -8.24
N ARG A 168 20.60 13.14 -8.69
CA ARG A 168 21.16 13.28 -10.03
C ARG A 168 22.30 12.29 -10.29
N THR A 169 23.03 11.94 -9.25
CA THR A 169 24.16 10.99 -9.33
C THR A 169 23.78 9.63 -8.75
N LEU A 170 23.07 9.61 -7.62
CA LEU A 170 22.83 8.38 -6.85
C LEU A 170 21.56 7.62 -7.29
N ALA A 171 20.60 8.29 -7.93
CA ALA A 171 19.34 7.71 -8.36
C ALA A 171 18.79 8.42 -9.62
N PRO A 172 19.56 8.47 -10.74
CA PRO A 172 19.18 9.25 -11.92
C PRO A 172 17.86 8.79 -12.56
N HIS A 173 17.46 7.54 -12.36
CA HIS A 173 16.18 6.99 -12.83
C HIS A 173 14.97 7.75 -12.25
N LEU A 174 15.08 8.40 -11.08
CA LEU A 174 14.01 9.22 -10.50
C LEU A 174 13.68 10.49 -11.32
N PHE A 175 14.54 10.87 -12.26
CA PHE A 175 14.28 11.95 -13.21
C PHE A 175 13.71 11.44 -14.54
N ALA A 176 13.65 10.13 -14.74
CA ALA A 176 13.09 9.55 -15.95
C ALA A 176 11.57 9.79 -16.02
N ARG A 177 11.07 9.85 -17.25
CA ARG A 177 9.64 9.88 -17.57
C ARG A 177 9.36 8.72 -18.52
N PRO A 178 9.25 7.48 -17.99
CA PRO A 178 9.02 6.33 -18.85
C PRO A 178 7.68 6.48 -19.57
N GLU A 179 7.60 5.98 -20.81
CA GLU A 179 6.31 5.91 -21.51
C GLU A 179 5.35 4.95 -20.77
N PRO A 180 4.04 5.22 -20.81
CA PRO A 180 3.06 4.32 -20.22
C PRO A 180 3.07 2.98 -20.94
N ARG A 181 2.98 1.89 -20.18
CA ARG A 181 2.93 0.54 -20.72
C ARG A 181 1.53 -0.04 -20.67
N LEU A 182 1.21 -0.81 -21.70
CA LEU A 182 -0.11 -1.38 -21.91
C LEU A 182 -0.05 -2.89 -21.65
N TYR A 183 -0.95 -3.34 -20.78
CA TYR A 183 -1.09 -4.73 -20.37
C TYR A 183 -2.46 -5.25 -20.77
N ARG A 184 -2.50 -6.40 -21.44
CA ARG A 184 -3.72 -7.20 -21.58
C ARG A 184 -3.79 -8.17 -20.41
N MET A 185 -4.63 -7.90 -19.42
CA MET A 185 -4.82 -8.84 -18.33
C MET A 185 -5.72 -9.99 -18.77
N THR A 186 -5.18 -11.21 -18.69
CA THR A 186 -5.89 -12.46 -18.96
C THR A 186 -5.66 -13.40 -17.78
N CYS A 187 -6.66 -14.21 -17.43
CA CYS A 187 -6.49 -15.28 -16.44
C CYS A 187 -5.94 -16.59 -17.05
N LYS A 188 -5.54 -16.56 -18.32
CA LYS A 188 -4.98 -17.70 -19.07
C LYS A 188 -3.65 -17.32 -19.75
N GLY A 189 -2.67 -16.90 -18.96
CA GLY A 189 -1.27 -16.83 -19.37
C GLY A 189 -0.81 -15.49 -19.96
N ALA A 190 -0.28 -14.63 -19.09
CA ALA A 190 0.54 -13.46 -19.39
C ALA A 190 -0.14 -12.28 -20.11
N ALA A 191 0.36 -11.09 -19.78
CA ALA A 191 0.14 -9.89 -20.55
C ALA A 191 0.90 -9.98 -21.87
N ILE A 192 0.20 -9.72 -22.98
CA ILE A 192 0.84 -9.59 -24.30
C ILE A 192 1.20 -8.12 -24.48
N GLU A 193 2.47 -7.79 -24.29
CA GLU A 193 3.02 -6.52 -24.80
C GLU A 193 3.25 -6.67 -26.32
N PRO A 194 2.72 -5.78 -27.19
CA PRO A 194 2.71 -6.05 -28.63
C PRO A 194 4.03 -5.81 -29.39
N ARG A 195 5.12 -5.36 -28.75
CA ARG A 195 6.26 -4.74 -29.49
C ARG A 195 7.67 -5.21 -29.18
N THR A 196 7.88 -6.22 -28.34
CA THR A 196 9.24 -6.70 -28.02
C THR A 196 9.26 -8.23 -28.02
N PRO A 197 10.30 -8.90 -28.58
CA PRO A 197 10.44 -10.34 -28.39
C PRO A 197 10.46 -10.64 -26.88
N PRO A 198 9.56 -11.50 -26.36
CA PRO A 198 9.12 -11.40 -24.98
C PRO A 198 10.03 -12.14 -24.01
N ASP A 199 10.47 -11.45 -22.96
CA ASP A 199 10.54 -12.10 -21.65
C ASP A 199 9.10 -12.38 -21.20
N VAL A 200 8.58 -13.55 -21.59
CA VAL A 200 7.26 -14.02 -21.17
C VAL A 200 7.27 -14.21 -19.66
N VAL A 201 6.71 -13.26 -18.91
CA VAL A 201 6.39 -13.50 -17.50
C VAL A 201 5.22 -14.50 -17.46
N ASN A 202 5.55 -15.79 -17.48
CA ASN A 202 4.64 -16.90 -17.19
C ASN A 202 4.31 -16.90 -15.70
N ALA A 203 3.65 -15.85 -15.22
CA ALA A 203 3.00 -15.88 -13.92
C ALA A 203 1.65 -16.60 -14.09
N PRO A 204 1.37 -17.70 -13.37
CA PRO A 204 0.04 -18.30 -13.39
C PRO A 204 -0.96 -17.27 -12.85
N CYS A 205 -1.91 -16.86 -13.69
CA CYS A 205 -3.02 -16.00 -13.29
C CYS A 205 -4.13 -16.82 -12.64
N THR A 206 -3.80 -17.56 -11.58
CA THR A 206 -4.81 -18.29 -10.80
C THR A 206 -5.66 -17.26 -10.06
N PRO A 207 -6.99 -17.20 -10.33
CA PRO A 207 -7.87 -16.32 -9.59
C PRO A 207 -7.77 -16.58 -8.09
N GLY A 208 -7.74 -15.51 -7.29
CA GLY A 208 -7.60 -15.64 -5.85
C GLY A 208 -7.49 -14.30 -5.16
N TRP A 209 -7.17 -14.33 -3.86
CA TRP A 209 -7.13 -13.12 -3.04
C TRP A 209 -6.15 -12.04 -3.53
N GLN A 210 -5.04 -12.44 -4.14
CA GLN A 210 -4.03 -11.52 -4.68
C GLN A 210 -4.33 -11.06 -6.11
N LEU A 211 -5.20 -11.80 -6.81
CA LEU A 211 -5.62 -11.54 -8.19
C LEU A 211 -7.14 -11.73 -8.27
N PRO A 212 -7.93 -10.81 -7.67
CA PRO A 212 -9.37 -10.94 -7.65
C PRO A 212 -9.94 -10.85 -9.06
N THR A 213 -10.80 -11.81 -9.42
CA THR A 213 -11.60 -11.79 -10.65
C THR A 213 -13.07 -11.74 -10.28
N ALA A 214 -13.94 -11.28 -11.19
CA ALA A 214 -15.37 -11.27 -10.93
C ALA A 214 -15.92 -12.66 -10.55
N LEU A 215 -15.45 -13.74 -11.21
CA LEU A 215 -15.84 -15.11 -10.87
C LEU A 215 -15.34 -15.56 -9.49
N PHE A 216 -14.10 -15.23 -9.13
CA PHE A 216 -13.58 -15.52 -7.80
C PHE A 216 -14.34 -14.75 -6.72
N LEU A 217 -14.61 -13.46 -6.92
CA LEU A 217 -15.37 -12.65 -5.97
C LEU A 217 -16.83 -13.14 -5.85
N ALA A 218 -17.43 -13.59 -6.95
CA ALA A 218 -18.75 -14.19 -6.94
C ALA A 218 -18.81 -15.49 -6.12
N SER A 219 -17.75 -16.29 -6.07
CA SER A 219 -17.74 -17.55 -5.31
C SER A 219 -17.48 -17.41 -3.81
N LEU A 220 -17.14 -16.22 -3.32
CA LEU A 220 -16.86 -15.99 -1.91
C LEU A 220 -18.13 -16.09 -1.04
N PRO A 221 -18.05 -16.55 0.22
CA PRO A 221 -19.18 -16.51 1.13
C PRO A 221 -19.57 -15.06 1.46
N ARG A 222 -20.87 -14.84 1.68
CA ARG A 222 -21.43 -13.54 2.13
C ARG A 222 -21.69 -13.50 3.63
N ASP A 223 -21.73 -14.67 4.27
CA ASP A 223 -21.73 -14.76 5.73
C ASP A 223 -20.39 -14.21 6.28
N PRO A 224 -20.41 -13.21 7.19
CA PRO A 224 -19.19 -12.57 7.67
C PRO A 224 -18.22 -13.50 8.40
N ASP A 225 -18.73 -14.50 9.12
CA ASP A 225 -17.89 -15.44 9.87
C ASP A 225 -17.22 -16.44 8.93
N ALA A 226 -17.96 -17.00 7.98
CA ALA A 226 -17.42 -17.86 6.93
C ALA A 226 -16.42 -17.10 6.04
N LEU A 227 -16.69 -15.84 5.72
CA LEU A 227 -15.80 -14.98 4.94
C LEU A 227 -14.52 -14.67 5.70
N LEU A 228 -14.61 -14.30 6.98
CA LEU A 228 -13.44 -14.08 7.82
C LEU A 228 -12.59 -15.35 7.96
N ALA A 229 -13.22 -16.52 8.14
CA ALA A 229 -12.53 -17.79 8.16
C ALA A 229 -11.78 -18.05 6.83
N ALA A 230 -12.42 -17.76 5.68
CA ALA A 230 -11.78 -17.89 4.37
C ALA A 230 -10.60 -16.91 4.19
N LEU A 231 -10.76 -15.66 4.66
CA LEU A 231 -9.74 -14.61 4.62
C LEU A 231 -8.52 -14.96 5.50
N ARG A 232 -8.72 -15.64 6.63
CA ARG A 232 -7.66 -16.07 7.55
C ARG A 232 -6.86 -17.28 7.06
N LYS A 233 -7.45 -18.13 6.20
CA LYS A 233 -6.79 -19.36 5.72
C LYS A 233 -5.47 -19.06 5.03
N ASP A 234 -4.40 -19.72 5.47
CA ASP A 234 -3.16 -19.73 4.74
C ASP A 234 -3.35 -20.61 3.50
N THR A 235 -3.12 -20.04 2.32
CA THR A 235 -3.22 -20.76 1.06
C THR A 235 -1.97 -20.39 0.29
N PRO A 236 -1.07 -21.35 0.04
CA PRO A 236 0.15 -21.06 -0.71
C PRO A 236 -0.21 -20.55 -2.11
N PRO A 237 0.63 -19.68 -2.72
CA PRO A 237 0.44 -19.27 -4.10
C PRO A 237 0.36 -20.49 -5.00
N ALA A 238 -0.72 -20.62 -5.77
CA ALA A 238 -0.88 -21.77 -6.66
C ALA A 238 0.17 -21.76 -7.78
N GLY A 239 0.77 -22.92 -8.04
CA GLY A 239 1.44 -23.20 -9.31
C GLY A 239 2.86 -22.65 -9.50
N ARG A 240 3.59 -22.25 -8.44
CA ARG A 240 5.04 -22.01 -8.54
C ARG A 240 5.81 -22.42 -7.28
N PRO A 241 7.11 -22.73 -7.41
CA PRO A 241 7.98 -22.94 -6.25
C PRO A 241 7.92 -21.73 -5.30
N VAL A 242 7.73 -22.03 -4.03
CA VAL A 242 7.70 -21.04 -2.95
C VAL A 242 9.13 -20.81 -2.48
N THR A 243 9.63 -19.57 -2.52
CA THR A 243 11.00 -19.28 -2.05
C THR A 243 11.11 -19.40 -0.51
N PRO A 244 12.28 -19.65 0.10
CA PRO A 244 12.34 -19.86 1.55
C PRO A 244 12.01 -18.61 2.36
N LEU A 245 12.62 -17.47 2.00
CA LEU A 245 11.89 -16.43 1.31
C LEU A 245 10.39 -16.20 1.75
N GLU A 246 9.51 -16.47 0.81
CA GLU A 246 8.04 -16.54 0.90
C GLU A 246 7.51 -17.32 2.09
N LEU A 247 8.11 -18.47 2.36
CA LEU A 247 7.66 -19.37 3.40
C LEU A 247 7.83 -18.74 4.78
N ALA A 248 8.95 -18.05 5.04
CA ALA A 248 9.14 -17.35 6.30
C ALA A 248 8.14 -16.19 6.47
N ARG A 249 7.78 -15.47 5.40
CA ARG A 249 6.74 -14.43 5.45
C ARG A 249 5.37 -15.01 5.75
N ALA A 250 5.01 -16.07 5.04
CA ALA A 250 3.73 -16.75 5.27
C ALA A 250 3.60 -17.21 6.72
N LYS A 251 4.68 -17.73 7.30
CA LYS A 251 4.76 -18.12 8.73
C LYS A 251 4.68 -16.94 9.69
N ALA A 252 5.30 -15.80 9.36
CA ALA A 252 5.30 -14.61 10.21
C ALA A 252 4.00 -13.79 10.12
N THR A 253 3.19 -14.01 9.09
CA THR A 253 1.93 -13.29 8.86
C THR A 253 0.80 -13.90 9.68
N THR A 254 0.29 -13.14 10.64
CA THR A 254 -0.85 -13.59 11.47
C THR A 254 -2.10 -13.78 10.61
N PRO A 255 -3.05 -14.64 11.03
CA PRO A 255 -4.31 -14.80 10.31
C PRO A 255 -5.08 -13.49 10.11
N ASP A 256 -5.04 -12.60 11.11
CA ASP A 256 -5.74 -11.32 11.09
C ASP A 256 -5.08 -10.27 10.19
N GLN A 257 -3.74 -10.20 10.22
CA GLN A 257 -2.97 -9.41 9.27
C GLN A 257 -3.30 -9.85 7.83
N ARG A 258 -3.34 -11.16 7.59
CA ARG A 258 -3.69 -11.73 6.28
C ARG A 258 -5.10 -11.36 5.87
N ALA A 259 -6.05 -11.44 6.79
CA ALA A 259 -7.43 -11.11 6.52
C ALA A 259 -7.59 -9.64 6.10
N LEU A 260 -7.04 -8.69 6.86
CA LEU A 260 -7.12 -7.27 6.51
C LEU A 260 -6.39 -6.95 5.20
N SER A 261 -5.23 -7.54 4.96
CA SER A 261 -4.50 -7.39 3.69
C SER A 261 -5.35 -7.82 2.50
N ARG A 262 -5.99 -9.00 2.59
CA ARG A 262 -6.87 -9.52 1.53
C ARG A 262 -8.13 -8.68 1.34
N ILE A 263 -8.74 -8.19 2.43
CA ILE A 263 -9.87 -7.25 2.36
C ILE A 263 -9.44 -6.00 1.56
N GLY A 264 -8.30 -5.41 1.88
CA GLY A 264 -7.76 -4.26 1.17
C GLY A 264 -7.55 -4.53 -0.33
N VAL A 265 -6.96 -5.66 -0.70
CA VAL A 265 -6.77 -6.05 -2.11
C VAL A 265 -8.10 -6.17 -2.86
N VAL A 266 -9.10 -6.80 -2.25
CA VAL A 266 -10.42 -6.97 -2.87
C VAL A 266 -11.12 -5.63 -3.03
N LEU A 267 -11.09 -4.76 -2.02
CA LEU A 267 -11.72 -3.43 -2.10
C LEU A 267 -11.03 -2.54 -3.13
N ASN A 268 -9.69 -2.54 -3.15
CA ASN A 268 -8.87 -1.75 -4.09
C ASN A 268 -8.96 -2.27 -5.54
N SER A 269 -9.56 -3.44 -5.76
CA SER A 269 -9.76 -3.96 -7.11
C SER A 269 -10.76 -3.13 -7.92
N GLY A 270 -11.67 -2.39 -7.27
CA GLY A 270 -12.73 -1.61 -7.91
C GLY A 270 -13.84 -2.45 -8.57
N ILE A 271 -13.83 -3.77 -8.36
CA ILE A 271 -14.79 -4.73 -8.94
C ILE A 271 -15.53 -5.57 -7.88
N ALA A 272 -15.32 -5.32 -6.59
CA ALA A 272 -16.06 -5.99 -5.52
C ALA A 272 -17.52 -5.49 -5.51
N PRO A 273 -18.52 -6.39 -5.65
CA PRO A 273 -19.93 -5.99 -5.61
C PRO A 273 -20.33 -5.52 -4.20
N ALA A 274 -21.40 -4.74 -4.12
CA ALA A 274 -21.84 -4.07 -2.89
C ALA A 274 -22.10 -5.04 -1.72
N ASP A 275 -22.76 -6.16 -1.98
CA ASP A 275 -23.03 -7.22 -1.01
C ASP A 275 -21.73 -7.80 -0.42
N LEU A 276 -20.72 -8.01 -1.27
CA LEU A 276 -19.42 -8.49 -0.85
C LEU A 276 -18.66 -7.41 -0.08
N ARG A 277 -18.71 -6.14 -0.49
CA ARG A 277 -18.11 -5.04 0.30
C ARG A 277 -18.70 -4.98 1.70
N ALA A 278 -20.03 -5.09 1.81
CA ALA A 278 -20.72 -5.12 3.09
C ALA A 278 -20.26 -6.32 3.96
N ALA A 279 -20.21 -7.52 3.38
CA ALA A 279 -19.72 -8.71 4.08
C ALA A 279 -18.25 -8.57 4.52
N LEU A 280 -17.39 -7.95 3.69
CA LEU A 280 -15.99 -7.69 4.02
C LEU A 280 -15.86 -6.70 5.19
N TYR A 281 -16.69 -5.66 5.26
CA TYR A 281 -16.70 -4.72 6.39
C TYR A 281 -17.17 -5.39 7.68
N GLN A 282 -18.22 -6.21 7.61
CA GLN A 282 -18.69 -6.99 8.76
C GLN A 282 -17.66 -8.02 9.22
N ALA A 283 -16.93 -8.64 8.29
CA ALA A 283 -15.80 -9.53 8.61
C ALA A 283 -14.63 -8.76 9.24
N ALA A 284 -14.30 -7.56 8.72
CA ALA A 284 -13.27 -6.71 9.30
C ALA A 284 -13.59 -6.33 10.75
N ALA A 285 -14.85 -6.02 11.07
CA ALA A 285 -15.28 -5.63 12.42
C ALA A 285 -15.01 -6.70 13.49
N LYS A 286 -14.80 -7.96 13.08
CA LYS A 286 -14.50 -9.11 13.93
C LYS A 286 -13.00 -9.39 14.06
N ILE A 287 -12.13 -8.57 13.46
CA ILE A 287 -10.67 -8.67 13.58
C ILE A 287 -10.22 -7.97 14.88
N PRO A 288 -9.60 -8.70 15.83
CA PRO A 288 -9.05 -8.09 17.04
C PRO A 288 -8.00 -7.02 16.74
N GLY A 289 -8.07 -5.90 17.44
CA GLY A 289 -7.09 -4.82 17.33
C GLY A 289 -7.31 -3.84 16.18
N ILE A 290 -8.42 -3.95 15.44
CA ILE A 290 -8.82 -2.88 14.52
C ILE A 290 -9.16 -1.61 15.30
N GLN A 291 -8.66 -0.50 14.81
CA GLN A 291 -8.91 0.84 15.32
C GLN A 291 -9.58 1.68 14.23
N LEU A 292 -10.29 2.72 14.65
CA LEU A 292 -10.91 3.69 13.77
C LEU A 292 -10.08 4.98 13.69
N LEU A 293 -10.04 5.60 12.52
CA LEU A 293 -9.52 6.94 12.31
C LEU A 293 -10.63 7.78 11.68
N ASP A 294 -11.06 8.84 12.36
CA ASP A 294 -12.30 9.57 12.03
C ASP A 294 -12.19 10.55 10.86
N ASP A 295 -11.00 11.06 10.55
CA ASP A 295 -10.79 11.90 9.38
C ASP A 295 -9.44 11.58 8.74
N VAL A 296 -9.52 10.92 7.59
CA VAL A 296 -8.37 10.48 6.81
C VAL A 296 -8.53 10.97 5.38
N VAL A 297 -7.53 11.72 4.93
CA VAL A 297 -7.43 12.20 3.56
C VAL A 297 -6.81 11.10 2.69
N ALA A 298 -7.55 10.61 1.72
CA ALA A 298 -7.04 9.70 0.69
C ALA A 298 -6.04 10.42 -0.23
N LEU A 299 -5.26 9.65 -0.99
CA LEU A 299 -4.21 10.19 -1.86
C LEU A 299 -4.72 11.21 -2.90
N ASP A 300 -5.98 11.09 -3.32
CA ASP A 300 -6.62 12.01 -4.27
C ASP A 300 -7.32 13.21 -3.60
N GLY A 301 -7.13 13.40 -2.29
CA GLY A 301 -7.69 14.50 -1.52
C GLY A 301 -9.10 14.27 -0.98
N ARG A 302 -9.75 13.14 -1.30
CA ARG A 302 -11.07 12.81 -0.72
C ARG A 302 -10.94 12.48 0.76
N HIS A 303 -11.86 13.01 1.57
CA HIS A 303 -11.96 12.68 2.99
C HIS A 303 -12.80 11.41 3.19
N GLY A 304 -12.38 10.59 4.15
CA GLY A 304 -13.14 9.43 4.62
C GLY A 304 -12.71 9.04 6.03
N ARG A 305 -13.27 7.93 6.52
CA ARG A 305 -12.89 7.32 7.79
C ARG A 305 -12.08 6.07 7.49
N ALA A 306 -11.05 5.77 8.27
CA ALA A 306 -10.24 4.58 8.04
C ALA A 306 -10.36 3.57 9.17
N ILE A 307 -10.29 2.29 8.82
CA ILE A 307 -9.98 1.23 9.77
C ILE A 307 -8.50 0.88 9.68
N GLY A 308 -7.82 0.80 10.82
CA GLY A 308 -6.39 0.57 10.93
C GLY A 308 -6.07 -0.68 11.75
N LEU A 309 -5.11 -1.49 11.30
CA LEU A 309 -4.52 -2.57 12.10
C LEU A 309 -3.01 -2.42 12.11
N THR A 310 -2.42 -2.42 13.31
CA THR A 310 -0.97 -2.32 13.49
C THR A 310 -0.34 -3.72 13.61
N TYR A 311 0.65 -4.02 12.77
CA TYR A 311 1.43 -5.25 12.78
C TYR A 311 2.83 -5.00 12.21
N ASN A 312 3.84 -5.74 12.68
CA ASN A 312 5.21 -5.72 12.15
C ASN A 312 5.84 -4.33 11.98
N GLY A 313 5.48 -3.36 12.83
CA GLY A 313 6.00 -1.99 12.72
C GLY A 313 5.25 -1.10 11.73
N TYR A 314 4.13 -1.52 11.18
CA TYR A 314 3.27 -0.73 10.30
C TYR A 314 1.81 -0.75 10.75
N ARG A 315 1.07 0.30 10.42
CA ARG A 315 -0.39 0.35 10.45
C ARG A 315 -0.93 0.29 9.03
N GLN A 316 -1.72 -0.74 8.72
CA GLN A 316 -2.45 -0.83 7.46
C GLN A 316 -3.82 -0.19 7.64
N ASP A 317 -4.10 0.84 6.84
CA ASP A 317 -5.35 1.57 6.84
C ASP A 317 -6.18 1.24 5.58
N ILE A 318 -7.48 1.06 5.72
CA ILE A 318 -8.46 1.05 4.62
C ILE A 318 -9.40 2.24 4.82
N ILE A 319 -9.42 3.16 3.85
CA ILE A 319 -10.19 4.41 3.91
C ILE A 319 -11.53 4.19 3.19
N ILE A 320 -12.61 4.44 3.92
CA ILE A 320 -13.99 4.22 3.46
C ILE A 320 -14.74 5.55 3.50
N SER A 321 -15.46 5.83 2.41
CA SER A 321 -16.38 6.95 2.31
C SER A 321 -17.62 6.69 3.18
N PRO A 322 -17.90 7.50 4.21
CA PRO A 322 -19.05 7.29 5.09
C PRO A 322 -20.39 7.53 4.38
N SER A 323 -20.40 8.24 3.25
CA SER A 323 -21.65 8.59 2.53
C SER A 323 -22.23 7.45 1.71
N ASN A 324 -21.42 6.48 1.29
CA ASN A 324 -21.83 5.43 0.35
C ASN A 324 -21.12 4.09 0.55
N GLY A 325 -20.30 3.95 1.59
CA GLY A 325 -19.60 2.70 1.90
C GLY A 325 -18.55 2.28 0.86
N GLN A 326 -18.17 3.16 -0.07
CA GLN A 326 -17.09 2.87 -1.02
C GLN A 326 -15.74 2.96 -0.34
N SER A 327 -14.86 1.98 -0.57
CA SER A 327 -13.44 2.17 -0.28
C SER A 327 -12.88 3.21 -1.26
N ILE A 328 -12.18 4.20 -0.74
CA ILE A 328 -11.62 5.31 -1.53
C ILE A 328 -10.09 5.29 -1.54
N GLY A 329 -9.48 4.45 -0.71
CA GLY A 329 -8.04 4.29 -0.67
C GLY A 329 -7.56 3.40 0.47
N SER A 330 -6.24 3.26 0.55
CA SER A 330 -5.55 2.55 1.62
C SER A 330 -4.20 3.19 1.88
N ARG A 331 -3.66 3.01 3.10
CA ARG A 331 -2.31 3.46 3.46
C ARG A 331 -1.57 2.38 4.22
N LEU A 332 -0.26 2.37 4.08
CA LEU A 332 0.65 1.66 4.96
C LEU A 332 1.51 2.71 5.67
N VAL A 333 1.26 2.91 6.96
CA VAL A 333 1.91 3.94 7.77
C VAL A 333 2.94 3.28 8.69
N VAL A 334 4.13 3.84 8.78
CA VAL A 334 5.16 3.37 9.70
C VAL A 334 4.71 3.67 11.13
N SER A 335 4.65 2.65 11.99
CA SER A 335 4.19 2.80 13.38
C SER A 335 5.33 2.97 14.39
N LYS A 336 6.56 2.66 13.99
CA LYS A 336 7.75 2.79 14.84
C LYS A 336 8.99 3.16 14.03
N ASP A 337 9.87 3.94 14.63
CA ASP A 337 11.16 4.30 14.03
C ASP A 337 11.98 3.05 13.72
N GLY A 338 12.66 3.06 12.58
CA GLY A 338 13.49 1.95 12.14
C GLY A 338 12.71 0.66 11.92
N ALA A 339 11.41 0.74 11.62
CA ALA A 339 10.66 -0.39 11.09
C ALA A 339 11.46 -1.01 9.92
N ALA A 340 11.62 -2.34 9.96
CA ALA A 340 12.12 -3.09 8.81
C ALA A 340 11.17 -2.84 7.64
N LEU A 341 11.68 -2.82 6.41
CA LEU A 341 10.86 -2.60 5.23
C LEU A 341 9.69 -3.62 5.17
N PRO A 342 8.56 -3.34 4.51
CA PRO A 342 7.43 -4.28 4.47
C PRO A 342 7.76 -5.62 3.79
N ASN A 343 8.83 -5.65 3.00
CA ASN A 343 9.41 -6.85 2.41
C ASN A 343 10.29 -7.65 3.41
N GLY A 344 10.37 -7.23 4.67
CA GLY A 344 11.15 -7.87 5.73
C GLY A 344 12.65 -7.60 5.66
N GLU A 345 13.12 -6.78 4.72
CA GLU A 345 14.52 -6.37 4.67
C GLU A 345 14.84 -5.39 5.81
N SER A 346 16.05 -5.52 6.36
CA SER A 346 16.53 -4.60 7.37
C SER A 346 16.51 -3.18 6.83
N ASN A 347 15.89 -2.27 7.56
CA ASN A 347 16.07 -0.84 7.36
C ASN A 347 17.42 -0.47 7.98
N VAL A 348 18.51 -0.80 7.27
CA VAL A 348 19.92 -0.71 7.73
C VAL A 348 20.30 0.70 8.22
N ALA A 349 19.44 1.70 8.01
CA ALA A 349 19.70 3.10 8.34
C ALA A 349 18.66 3.78 9.24
N GLY A 350 17.58 3.11 9.64
CA GLY A 350 16.52 3.72 10.45
C GLY A 350 15.85 4.92 9.78
N ALA A 351 15.79 4.95 8.45
CA ALA A 351 15.33 6.12 7.69
C ALA A 351 13.79 6.25 7.69
N LEU A 352 13.06 5.13 7.70
CA LEU A 352 11.65 5.11 8.06
C LEU A 352 11.41 5.57 9.51
N ARG A 353 10.59 6.60 9.65
CA ARG A 353 10.18 7.19 10.93
C ARG A 353 8.72 6.88 11.20
N ALA A 354 8.35 6.78 12.47
CA ALA A 354 6.95 6.70 12.86
C ALA A 354 6.16 7.86 12.23
N GLY A 355 5.01 7.54 11.62
CA GLY A 355 4.16 8.45 10.88
C GLY A 355 4.50 8.58 9.39
N ASP A 356 5.63 8.07 8.90
CA ASP A 356 5.90 8.06 7.45
C ASP A 356 4.84 7.21 6.72
N VAL A 357 4.20 7.78 5.69
CA VAL A 357 3.30 7.03 4.81
C VAL A 357 4.16 6.30 3.77
N TYR A 358 4.45 5.04 4.04
CA TYR A 358 5.28 4.20 3.16
C TYR A 358 4.62 3.95 1.81
N ASN A 359 3.32 3.72 1.81
CA ASN A 359 2.51 3.54 0.61
C ASN A 359 1.13 4.15 0.83
N ALA A 360 0.60 4.84 -0.18
CA ALA A 360 -0.80 5.24 -0.22
C ALA A 360 -1.40 4.90 -1.58
N VAL A 361 -2.67 4.53 -1.57
CA VAL A 361 -3.45 4.22 -2.76
C VAL A 361 -4.74 5.00 -2.69
N SER A 362 -5.15 5.60 -3.79
CA SER A 362 -6.54 6.00 -4.02
C SER A 362 -7.03 5.36 -5.31
N PHE A 363 -8.34 5.15 -5.41
CA PHE A 363 -8.91 4.68 -6.66
C PHE A 363 -10.31 5.24 -6.90
N THR A 364 -10.61 5.44 -8.17
CA THR A 364 -11.92 5.93 -8.64
C THR A 364 -12.44 4.99 -9.72
N THR A 365 -13.75 4.89 -9.82
CA THR A 365 -14.43 4.08 -10.83
C THR A 365 -15.43 4.92 -11.60
N ARG A 366 -15.48 4.77 -12.92
CA ARG A 366 -16.52 5.39 -13.76
C ARG A 366 -16.90 4.47 -14.91
N LEU A 367 -18.14 4.58 -15.38
CA LEU A 367 -18.54 4.01 -16.66
C LEU A 367 -18.07 4.92 -17.80
N THR A 368 -17.61 4.33 -18.89
CA THR A 368 -17.12 5.08 -20.06
C THR A 368 -17.30 4.29 -21.34
N THR A 369 -17.60 5.00 -22.43
CA THR A 369 -17.53 4.49 -23.82
C THR A 369 -16.11 4.60 -24.39
N ALA A 370 -15.22 5.35 -23.74
CA ALA A 370 -13.85 5.51 -24.20
C ALA A 370 -13.10 4.19 -24.08
N ALA A 371 -12.73 3.63 -25.22
CA ALA A 371 -11.91 2.44 -25.29
C ALA A 371 -10.54 2.68 -24.65
N PRO A 372 -9.91 1.63 -24.09
CA PRO A 372 -8.53 1.70 -23.64
C PRO A 372 -7.58 2.15 -24.77
N PRO A 373 -6.51 2.89 -24.46
CA PRO A 373 -5.50 3.27 -25.43
C PRO A 373 -4.86 2.01 -26.05
N THR A 374 -4.59 2.08 -27.34
CA THR A 374 -4.08 0.95 -28.14
C THR A 374 -2.59 1.08 -28.48
N LYS A 375 -1.98 2.22 -28.17
CA LYS A 375 -0.57 2.53 -28.40
C LYS A 375 -0.01 3.32 -27.24
#